data_AF-A0A8T6NG71-F1
#
_entry.id   AF-A0A8T6NG71-F1
#
_cell.length_a   1.000
_cell.length_b   1.000
_cell.length_c   1.000
_cell.angle_alpha   90.00
_cell.angle_beta   90.00
_cell.angle_gamma   90.00
#
_symmetry.space_group_name_H-M   'P 1'
#
loop_
_entity.id
_entity.type
_entity.pdbx_description
1 polymer ?
#
loop_
_entity_poly.entity_id
_entity_poly.type
_entity_poly.pdbx_seq_one_letter_code
_entity_poly.pdbx_strand_id
1 'polypeptide(L)'
;ELDADSEFDLIFEASQGNGTAEEPSWVHGISMNAASTGISDGFHIKGWIPNLPPLIDISVSRVPKSNGDDWTIMLGMDGWLPARSEFMLNAKGVNGQDLMLTLQGLTVGEATTLGIDSQFTIKETSGGINEVTTSTRFVISNRLDWIHAELINREAGARTEMLINDIPESIDLVASLGTSISIDMIVPEKYRRDGPTVDSIMLQQMQWMEGAWWPATVFLTDVPDSINLTTQADMDYDITKTIAFQGTPVLDFSASDSGMSLYIEANGRAINNRGDIILLAEGLTDRMVIKPTSDYGLAIRSGGEGVERIYLRASNMPTTPPVVIEEVEALGENLRSATIHVVEIAGPYSIIELEDVQGGRIIASARATA
;
A
#
# COMPACT_ATOMS: atom_id res chain seq x y z
N GLU A 1 -13.74 39.72 -25.50
CA GLU A 1 -12.34 39.31 -25.66
C GLU A 1 -12.07 38.38 -24.49
N LEU A 2 -11.86 37.08 -24.75
CA LEU A 2 -11.45 36.17 -23.69
C LEU A 2 -9.96 36.41 -23.51
N ASP A 3 -9.58 36.99 -22.37
CA ASP A 3 -8.17 37.20 -22.03
C ASP A 3 -7.58 35.83 -21.69
N ALA A 4 -6.85 35.26 -22.65
CA ALA A 4 -6.36 33.89 -22.60
C ALA A 4 -5.37 33.63 -21.46
N ASP A 5 -4.88 34.70 -20.81
CA ASP A 5 -3.89 34.66 -19.73
C ASP A 5 -4.51 34.96 -18.34
N SER A 6 -5.84 35.06 -18.25
CA SER A 6 -6.55 35.36 -16.99
C SER A 6 -7.02 34.10 -16.25
N GLU A 7 -7.10 34.21 -14.93
CA GLU A 7 -7.73 33.19 -14.08
C GLU A 7 -9.21 32.99 -14.47
N PHE A 8 -9.69 31.75 -14.38
CA PHE A 8 -11.08 31.42 -14.73
C PHE A 8 -11.68 30.35 -13.83
N ASP A 9 -13.01 30.35 -13.74
CA ASP A 9 -13.75 29.29 -13.06
C ASP A 9 -14.17 28.21 -14.07
N LEU A 10 -13.86 26.95 -13.76
CA LEU A 10 -14.38 25.80 -14.51
C LEU A 10 -15.62 25.26 -13.80
N ILE A 11 -16.78 25.43 -14.43
CA ILE A 11 -18.05 24.83 -13.99
C ILE A 11 -18.67 24.13 -15.18
N PHE A 12 -18.89 22.82 -15.06
CA PHE A 12 -19.54 22.06 -16.11
C PHE A 12 -20.41 20.95 -15.56
N GLU A 13 -21.40 20.59 -16.36
CA GLU A 13 -22.25 19.42 -16.19
C GLU A 13 -22.51 18.83 -17.57
N ALA A 14 -22.30 17.54 -17.72
CA ALA A 14 -22.55 16.83 -18.96
C ALA A 14 -23.14 15.45 -18.67
N SER A 15 -23.98 14.98 -19.58
CA SER A 15 -24.61 13.66 -19.48
C SER A 15 -24.81 13.01 -20.84
N GLN A 16 -24.65 11.70 -20.91
CA GLN A 16 -24.96 10.85 -22.06
C GLN A 16 -25.85 9.68 -21.60
N GLY A 17 -26.67 9.13 -22.51
CA GLY A 17 -27.45 7.92 -22.24
C GLY A 17 -28.88 8.14 -21.73
N ASN A 18 -29.35 9.39 -21.70
CA ASN A 18 -30.74 9.77 -21.38
C ASN A 18 -31.24 9.21 -20.02
N GLY A 19 -30.45 9.42 -18.96
CA GLY A 19 -30.82 9.06 -17.58
C GLY A 19 -30.44 7.63 -17.16
N THR A 20 -29.59 6.94 -17.92
CA THR A 20 -29.04 5.62 -17.56
C THR A 20 -28.00 5.67 -16.45
N ALA A 21 -27.36 6.83 -16.24
CA ALA A 21 -26.43 7.09 -15.15
C ALA A 21 -27.06 8.02 -14.11
N GLU A 22 -26.83 7.73 -12.83
CA GLU A 22 -27.28 8.59 -11.73
C GLU A 22 -26.50 9.90 -11.67
N GLU A 23 -27.15 10.98 -11.28
CA GLU A 23 -26.52 12.29 -11.11
C GLU A 23 -25.50 12.28 -9.96
N PRO A 24 -24.22 12.66 -10.19
CA PRO A 24 -23.24 12.75 -9.12
C PRO A 24 -23.44 14.02 -8.27
N SER A 25 -22.87 14.01 -7.07
CA SER A 25 -22.86 15.17 -6.17
C SER A 25 -21.86 16.23 -6.65
N TRP A 26 -22.16 17.51 -6.42
CA TRP A 26 -21.17 18.58 -6.62
C TRP A 26 -20.03 18.45 -5.60
N VAL A 27 -18.79 18.56 -6.08
CA VAL A 27 -17.55 18.52 -5.28
C VAL A 27 -16.60 19.63 -5.73
N HIS A 28 -15.64 20.02 -4.88
CA HIS A 28 -14.51 20.83 -5.33
C HIS A 28 -13.55 19.95 -6.12
N GLY A 29 -13.69 19.94 -7.45
CA GLY A 29 -13.06 18.97 -8.32
C GLY A 29 -14.03 18.39 -9.34
N ILE A 30 -13.91 17.09 -9.65
CA ILE A 30 -14.68 16.40 -10.70
C ILE A 30 -15.34 15.14 -10.12
N SER A 31 -16.59 14.91 -10.47
CA SER A 31 -17.35 13.72 -10.09
C SER A 31 -18.10 13.16 -11.29
N MET A 32 -18.06 11.84 -11.44
CA MET A 32 -18.72 11.13 -12.53
C MET A 32 -19.36 9.83 -12.03
N ASN A 33 -20.55 9.53 -12.54
CA ASN A 33 -21.16 8.21 -12.49
C ASN A 33 -21.38 7.69 -13.91
N ALA A 34 -21.04 6.44 -14.17
CA ALA A 34 -21.40 5.71 -15.38
C ALA A 34 -22.70 4.91 -15.17
N ALA A 35 -23.35 4.54 -16.27
CA ALA A 35 -24.49 3.63 -16.22
C ALA A 35 -24.06 2.26 -15.66
N SER A 36 -24.97 1.57 -14.97
CA SER A 36 -24.68 0.26 -14.36
C SER A 36 -24.31 -0.83 -15.39
N THR A 37 -24.66 -0.62 -16.66
CA THR A 37 -24.33 -1.52 -17.78
C THR A 37 -23.02 -1.15 -18.49
N GLY A 38 -22.40 -0.02 -18.13
CA GLY A 38 -21.13 0.44 -18.68
C GLY A 38 -21.17 1.89 -19.17
N ILE A 39 -19.99 2.51 -19.26
CA ILE A 39 -19.85 3.93 -19.64
C ILE A 39 -20.31 4.22 -21.08
N SER A 40 -20.30 3.23 -21.97
CA SER A 40 -20.80 3.35 -23.34
C SER A 40 -22.32 3.62 -23.40
N ASP A 41 -23.06 3.12 -22.41
CA ASP A 41 -24.52 3.23 -22.36
C ASP A 41 -24.98 4.54 -21.73
N GLY A 42 -24.09 5.19 -20.97
CA GLY A 42 -24.31 6.53 -20.43
C GLY A 42 -23.38 6.89 -19.30
N PHE A 43 -23.28 8.19 -19.06
CA PHE A 43 -22.57 8.78 -17.93
C PHE A 43 -23.21 10.11 -17.54
N HIS A 44 -22.95 10.55 -16.32
CA HIS A 44 -23.23 11.91 -15.85
C HIS A 44 -22.01 12.39 -15.10
N ILE A 45 -21.46 13.53 -15.53
CA ILE A 45 -20.27 14.16 -14.95
C ILE A 45 -20.57 15.60 -14.56
N LYS A 46 -20.02 16.02 -13.42
CA LYS A 46 -20.02 17.40 -12.94
C LYS A 46 -18.62 17.79 -12.51
N GLY A 47 -18.24 19.03 -12.77
CA GLY A 47 -17.00 19.59 -12.25
C GLY A 47 -17.15 21.04 -11.83
N TRP A 48 -16.55 21.36 -10.69
CA TRP A 48 -16.46 22.71 -10.14
C TRP A 48 -15.05 22.93 -9.61
N ILE A 49 -14.26 23.69 -10.37
CA ILE A 49 -12.88 24.04 -10.04
C ILE A 49 -12.71 25.55 -10.28
N PRO A 50 -12.89 26.38 -9.25
CA PRO A 50 -12.75 27.83 -9.35
C PRO A 50 -11.29 28.30 -9.37
N ASN A 51 -11.09 29.53 -9.85
CA ASN A 51 -9.83 30.26 -9.91
C ASN A 51 -8.65 29.48 -10.51
N LEU A 52 -8.91 28.71 -11.57
CA LEU A 52 -7.88 27.98 -12.29
C LEU A 52 -6.94 28.93 -13.03
N PRO A 53 -5.63 28.59 -13.10
CA PRO A 53 -4.68 29.29 -13.96
C PRO A 53 -4.99 29.02 -15.44
N PRO A 54 -4.49 29.85 -16.39
CA PRO A 54 -4.74 29.68 -17.82
C PRO A 54 -4.17 28.37 -18.40
N LEU A 55 -3.14 27.80 -17.76
CA LEU A 55 -2.52 26.53 -18.13
C LEU A 55 -2.88 25.46 -17.11
N ILE A 56 -3.70 24.50 -17.53
CA ILE A 56 -4.11 23.35 -16.73
C ILE A 56 -3.86 22.05 -17.48
N ASP A 57 -3.51 21.01 -16.75
CA ASP A 57 -3.54 19.63 -17.21
C ASP A 57 -4.32 18.80 -16.18
N ILE A 58 -5.42 18.19 -16.63
CA ILE A 58 -6.25 17.30 -15.82
C ILE A 58 -6.61 16.12 -16.71
N SER A 59 -6.07 14.96 -16.41
CA SER A 59 -6.31 13.73 -17.15
C SER A 59 -6.54 12.57 -16.20
N VAL A 60 -7.61 11.82 -16.45
CA VAL A 60 -7.84 10.51 -15.86
C VAL A 60 -8.09 9.56 -17.01
N SER A 61 -7.24 8.55 -17.14
CA SER A 61 -7.35 7.58 -18.23
C SER A 61 -7.26 6.16 -17.71
N ARG A 62 -7.98 5.27 -18.38
CA ARG A 62 -7.91 3.83 -18.19
C ARG A 62 -7.47 3.18 -19.50
N VAL A 63 -6.43 2.37 -19.46
CA VAL A 63 -5.92 1.63 -20.61
C VAL A 63 -6.05 0.13 -20.32
N PRO A 64 -6.95 -0.60 -21.01
CA PRO A 64 -7.05 -2.03 -20.83
C PRO A 64 -5.82 -2.75 -21.40
N LYS A 65 -5.34 -3.76 -20.69
CA LYS A 65 -4.26 -4.67 -21.10
C LYS A 65 -4.78 -6.10 -21.23
N SER A 66 -3.98 -6.98 -21.82
CA SER A 66 -4.34 -8.40 -21.98
C SER A 66 -4.47 -9.17 -20.66
N ASN A 67 -3.91 -8.64 -19.56
CA ASN A 67 -3.84 -9.29 -18.25
C ASN A 67 -4.07 -8.29 -17.10
N GLY A 68 -4.94 -7.31 -17.31
CA GLY A 68 -5.30 -6.31 -16.31
C GLY A 68 -5.54 -4.93 -16.92
N ASP A 69 -5.38 -3.88 -16.12
CA ASP A 69 -5.71 -2.50 -16.49
C ASP A 69 -4.70 -1.52 -15.90
N ASP A 70 -4.42 -0.44 -16.63
CA ASP A 70 -3.72 0.71 -16.09
C ASP A 70 -4.69 1.87 -15.90
N TRP A 71 -4.65 2.48 -14.72
CA TRP A 71 -5.22 3.80 -14.47
C TRP A 71 -4.12 4.82 -14.32
N THR A 72 -4.28 5.96 -15.00
CA THR A 72 -3.36 7.09 -14.88
C THR A 72 -4.14 8.33 -14.50
N ILE A 73 -3.68 9.03 -13.47
CA ILE A 73 -4.19 10.31 -12.99
C ILE A 73 -3.05 11.32 -13.14
N MET A 74 -3.29 12.35 -13.94
CA MET A 74 -2.38 13.48 -14.08
C MET A 74 -3.10 14.76 -13.72
N LEU A 75 -2.51 15.52 -12.81
CA LEU A 75 -2.93 16.87 -12.43
C LEU A 75 -1.73 17.78 -12.52
N GLY A 76 -1.89 18.90 -13.23
CA GLY A 76 -0.87 19.93 -13.39
C GLY A 76 -1.54 21.29 -13.38
N MET A 77 -1.41 22.00 -12.27
CA MET A 77 -1.94 23.34 -12.11
C MET A 77 -0.87 24.19 -11.44
N ASP A 78 -0.34 25.20 -12.13
CA ASP A 78 0.67 26.10 -11.57
C ASP A 78 0.07 27.47 -11.28
N GLY A 79 0.11 27.89 -10.01
CA GLY A 79 -0.51 29.14 -9.56
C GLY A 79 -2.03 29.07 -9.34
N TRP A 80 -2.59 27.88 -9.12
CA TRP A 80 -4.01 27.73 -8.77
C TRP A 80 -4.32 28.39 -7.43
N LEU A 81 -5.49 29.01 -7.31
CA LEU A 81 -6.01 29.59 -6.07
C LEU A 81 -7.18 28.76 -5.53
N PRO A 82 -6.93 27.72 -4.71
CA PRO A 82 -7.98 26.81 -4.24
C PRO A 82 -9.07 27.57 -3.48
N ALA A 83 -10.35 27.30 -3.80
CA ALA A 83 -11.48 27.87 -3.04
C ALA A 83 -11.87 27.05 -1.82
N ARG A 84 -11.37 25.80 -1.72
CA ARG A 84 -11.53 24.89 -0.58
C ARG A 84 -10.19 24.24 -0.27
N SER A 85 -10.06 23.75 0.97
CA SER A 85 -8.88 23.00 1.41
C SER A 85 -8.79 21.59 0.82
N GLU A 86 -9.92 21.06 0.35
CA GLU A 86 -10.04 19.73 -0.23
C GLU A 86 -10.01 19.79 -1.76
N PHE A 87 -9.60 18.74 -2.45
CA PHE A 87 -9.84 18.57 -3.89
C PHE A 87 -10.19 17.11 -4.18
N MET A 88 -11.22 16.86 -4.99
CA MET A 88 -11.78 15.53 -5.21
C MET A 88 -11.84 15.15 -6.70
N LEU A 89 -11.39 13.95 -7.03
CA LEU A 89 -11.70 13.28 -8.30
C LEU A 89 -12.41 11.96 -8.01
N ASN A 90 -13.66 11.86 -8.45
CA ASN A 90 -14.49 10.68 -8.22
C ASN A 90 -15.05 10.18 -9.56
N ALA A 91 -14.83 8.91 -9.89
CA ALA A 91 -15.43 8.25 -11.05
C ALA A 91 -16.00 6.91 -10.61
N LYS A 92 -17.32 6.70 -10.76
CA LYS A 92 -18.01 5.49 -10.34
C LYS A 92 -18.56 4.72 -11.52
N GLY A 93 -18.43 3.40 -11.50
CA GLY A 93 -19.02 2.48 -12.46
C GLY A 93 -18.34 2.44 -13.84
N VAL A 94 -17.15 3.03 -13.99
CA VAL A 94 -16.44 3.06 -15.27
C VAL A 94 -15.97 1.66 -15.63
N ASN A 95 -16.75 0.97 -16.47
CA ASN A 95 -16.55 -0.43 -16.82
C ASN A 95 -16.40 -1.33 -15.56
N GLY A 96 -17.30 -1.13 -14.58
CA GLY A 96 -17.29 -1.91 -13.34
C GLY A 96 -16.23 -1.47 -12.33
N GLN A 97 -15.58 -0.33 -12.53
CA GLN A 97 -14.54 0.18 -11.64
C GLN A 97 -14.90 1.55 -11.06
N ASP A 98 -14.49 1.78 -9.82
CA ASP A 98 -14.64 3.04 -9.12
C ASP A 98 -13.25 3.59 -8.77
N LEU A 99 -13.03 4.88 -9.02
CA LEU A 99 -11.85 5.63 -8.62
C LEU A 99 -12.27 6.78 -7.72
N MET A 100 -11.61 6.93 -6.59
CA MET A 100 -11.77 8.06 -5.69
C MET A 100 -10.39 8.60 -5.33
N LEU A 101 -10.21 9.90 -5.46
CA LEU A 101 -9.02 10.62 -5.03
C LEU A 101 -9.49 11.83 -4.24
N THR A 102 -8.96 12.01 -3.04
CA THR A 102 -9.20 13.20 -2.22
C THR A 102 -7.88 13.72 -1.68
N LEU A 103 -7.61 14.99 -1.93
CA LEU A 103 -6.52 15.75 -1.33
C LEU A 103 -7.11 16.64 -0.24
N GLN A 104 -6.37 16.87 0.83
CA GLN A 104 -6.73 17.81 1.88
C GLN A 104 -5.49 18.56 2.36
N GLY A 105 -5.69 19.81 2.78
CA GLY A 105 -4.63 20.69 3.29
C GLY A 105 -4.18 21.76 2.28
N LEU A 106 -4.95 22.01 1.23
CA LEU A 106 -4.70 23.13 0.32
C LEU A 106 -4.93 24.46 1.04
N THR A 107 -4.02 25.42 0.85
CA THR A 107 -4.19 26.77 1.42
C THR A 107 -5.17 27.59 0.58
N VAL A 108 -6.34 27.88 1.15
CA VAL A 108 -7.42 28.58 0.44
C VAL A 108 -7.00 30.01 0.06
N GLY A 109 -7.13 30.35 -1.22
CA GLY A 109 -6.84 31.68 -1.75
C GLY A 109 -5.35 32.01 -1.88
N GLU A 110 -4.45 31.05 -1.68
CA GLU A 110 -3.01 31.21 -1.90
C GLU A 110 -2.57 30.46 -3.17
N ALA A 111 -1.73 31.12 -3.98
CA ALA A 111 -1.26 30.55 -5.24
C ALA A 111 -0.45 29.28 -4.96
N THR A 112 -0.90 28.16 -5.52
CA THR A 112 -0.37 26.83 -5.27
C THR A 112 -0.11 26.13 -6.60
N THR A 113 1.09 25.57 -6.72
CA THR A 113 1.44 24.56 -7.70
C THR A 113 0.93 23.21 -7.19
N LEU A 114 0.15 22.50 -8.00
CA LEU A 114 -0.33 21.14 -7.75
C LEU A 114 0.04 20.27 -8.94
N GLY A 115 0.98 19.36 -8.72
CA GLY A 115 1.45 18.34 -9.63
C GLY A 115 1.23 16.96 -9.03
N ILE A 116 0.41 16.13 -9.69
CA ILE A 116 0.21 14.73 -9.33
C ILE A 116 0.36 13.91 -10.61
N ASP A 117 1.25 12.93 -10.56
CA ASP A 117 1.37 11.89 -11.59
C ASP A 117 1.26 10.54 -10.87
N SER A 118 0.12 9.88 -11.03
CA SER A 118 -0.20 8.63 -10.37
C SER A 118 -0.62 7.58 -11.37
N GLN A 119 -0.03 6.39 -11.28
CA GLN A 119 -0.38 5.23 -12.08
C GLN A 119 -0.70 4.04 -11.18
N PHE A 120 -1.86 3.42 -11.38
CA PHE A 120 -2.24 2.14 -10.80
C PHE A 120 -2.20 1.09 -11.91
N THR A 121 -1.29 0.14 -11.78
CA THR A 121 -1.18 -1.01 -12.68
C THR A 121 -1.76 -2.21 -11.98
N ILE A 122 -2.89 -2.72 -12.49
CA ILE A 122 -3.50 -3.96 -12.03
C ILE A 122 -3.03 -5.07 -12.96
N LYS A 123 -2.50 -6.14 -12.37
CA LYS A 123 -2.04 -7.31 -13.10
C LYS A 123 -2.65 -8.58 -12.53
N GLU A 124 -3.32 -9.35 -13.36
CA GLU A 124 -3.73 -10.71 -13.00
C GLU A 124 -2.51 -11.63 -12.99
N THR A 125 -2.28 -12.28 -11.85
CA THR A 125 -1.17 -13.22 -11.67
C THR A 125 -1.61 -14.67 -11.86
N SER A 126 -0.64 -15.56 -12.07
CA SER A 126 -0.87 -17.00 -12.11
C SER A 126 -1.38 -17.48 -10.75
N GLY A 127 -2.68 -17.79 -10.67
CA GLY A 127 -3.36 -18.14 -9.42
C GLY A 127 -4.69 -17.39 -9.21
N GLY A 128 -5.04 -16.45 -10.10
CA GLY A 128 -6.28 -15.68 -9.99
C GLY A 128 -6.23 -14.57 -8.94
N ILE A 129 -5.03 -14.18 -8.51
CA ILE A 129 -4.79 -13.08 -7.57
C ILE A 129 -4.38 -11.86 -8.37
N ASN A 130 -4.94 -10.69 -8.01
CA ASN A 130 -4.52 -9.43 -8.59
C ASN A 130 -3.30 -8.90 -7.84
N GLU A 131 -2.29 -8.44 -8.57
CA GLU A 131 -1.21 -7.62 -8.05
C GLU A 131 -1.49 -6.17 -8.47
N VAL A 132 -1.36 -5.24 -7.53
CA VAL A 132 -1.54 -3.82 -7.79
C VAL A 132 -0.27 -3.06 -7.46
N THR A 133 0.32 -2.50 -8.51
CA THR A 133 1.46 -1.59 -8.38
C THR A 133 0.97 -0.16 -8.53
N THR A 134 1.23 0.66 -7.53
CA THR A 134 0.97 2.10 -7.52
C THR A 134 2.29 2.83 -7.63
N SER A 135 2.41 3.74 -8.60
CA SER A 135 3.53 4.66 -8.73
C SER A 135 2.97 6.07 -8.68
N THR A 136 3.38 6.87 -7.71
CA THR A 136 2.87 8.23 -7.54
C THR A 136 4.00 9.21 -7.27
N ARG A 137 3.95 10.33 -7.97
CA ARG A 137 4.80 11.48 -7.76
C ARG A 137 3.96 12.70 -7.42
N PHE A 138 4.36 13.38 -6.35
CA PHE A 138 3.74 14.64 -5.90
C PHE A 138 4.72 15.81 -6.04
N VAL A 139 4.19 16.94 -6.48
CA VAL A 139 4.86 18.24 -6.50
C VAL A 139 3.86 19.30 -6.09
N ILE A 140 4.01 19.87 -4.89
CA ILE A 140 3.03 20.78 -4.28
C ILE A 140 3.77 21.96 -3.65
N SER A 141 3.21 23.18 -3.72
CA SER A 141 3.86 24.35 -3.13
C SER A 141 3.99 24.28 -1.61
N ASN A 142 3.02 23.65 -0.95
CA ASN A 142 2.91 23.51 0.49
C ASN A 142 2.65 22.04 0.84
N ARG A 143 2.94 21.67 2.10
CA ARG A 143 2.60 20.35 2.61
C ARG A 143 1.09 20.12 2.54
N LEU A 144 0.68 18.89 2.24
CA LEU A 144 -0.71 18.47 2.35
C LEU A 144 -0.95 17.76 3.68
N ASP A 145 -2.14 17.98 4.25
CA ASP A 145 -2.58 17.26 5.45
C ASP A 145 -2.68 15.77 5.16
N TRP A 146 -3.32 15.40 4.04
CA TRP A 146 -3.40 14.01 3.61
C TRP A 146 -3.85 13.86 2.15
N ILE A 147 -3.58 12.66 1.61
CA ILE A 147 -4.18 12.15 0.38
C ILE A 147 -4.82 10.80 0.64
N HIS A 148 -6.02 10.60 0.10
CA HIS A 148 -6.69 9.32 0.07
C HIS A 148 -7.00 8.96 -1.38
N ALA A 149 -6.51 7.81 -1.83
CA ALA A 149 -6.80 7.26 -3.14
C ALA A 149 -7.36 5.84 -3.00
N GLU A 150 -8.48 5.57 -3.66
CA GLU A 150 -9.17 4.29 -3.63
C GLU A 150 -9.54 3.88 -5.05
N LEU A 151 -9.21 2.64 -5.41
CA LEU A 151 -9.57 2.00 -6.67
C LEU A 151 -10.29 0.69 -6.38
N ILE A 152 -11.53 0.58 -6.82
CA ILE A 152 -12.36 -0.62 -6.69
C ILE A 152 -12.54 -1.23 -8.07
N ASN A 153 -12.11 -2.46 -8.26
CA ASN A 153 -12.41 -3.26 -9.45
C ASN A 153 -13.44 -4.35 -9.07
N ARG A 154 -14.70 -4.12 -9.45
CA ARG A 154 -15.81 -5.03 -9.09
C ARG A 154 -15.80 -6.31 -9.91
N GLU A 155 -15.26 -6.28 -11.12
CA GLU A 155 -15.14 -7.45 -11.99
C GLU A 155 -14.08 -8.42 -11.46
N ALA A 156 -12.92 -7.87 -11.07
CA ALA A 156 -11.81 -8.64 -10.52
C ALA A 156 -11.98 -8.97 -9.01
N GLY A 157 -12.98 -8.39 -8.34
CA GLY A 157 -13.16 -8.53 -6.90
C GLY A 157 -11.99 -7.95 -6.11
N ALA A 158 -11.46 -6.80 -6.52
CA ALA A 158 -10.29 -6.18 -5.92
C ALA A 158 -10.59 -4.76 -5.43
N ARG A 159 -9.99 -4.37 -4.31
CA ARG A 159 -10.01 -3.01 -3.78
C ARG A 159 -8.60 -2.63 -3.36
N THR A 160 -8.13 -1.49 -3.83
CA THR A 160 -6.83 -0.92 -3.46
C THR A 160 -7.05 0.44 -2.84
N GLU A 161 -6.41 0.69 -1.71
CA GLU A 161 -6.55 1.92 -0.94
C GLU A 161 -5.16 2.42 -0.50
N MET A 162 -4.94 3.71 -0.64
CA MET A 162 -3.74 4.41 -0.21
C MET A 162 -4.16 5.63 0.60
N LEU A 163 -3.59 5.78 1.80
CA LEU A 163 -3.73 6.97 2.63
C LEU A 163 -2.33 7.43 3.06
N ILE A 164 -1.98 8.67 2.76
CA ILE A 164 -0.71 9.27 3.22
C ILE A 164 -1.05 10.53 3.99
N ASN A 165 -0.49 10.66 5.19
CA ASN A 165 -0.68 11.82 6.07
C ASN A 165 0.60 12.66 6.15
N ASP A 166 0.43 13.98 6.23
CA ASP A 166 1.49 14.99 6.29
C ASP A 166 2.53 14.85 5.18
N ILE A 167 2.10 15.15 3.96
CA ILE A 167 2.88 14.93 2.73
C ILE A 167 3.79 16.14 2.49
N PRO A 168 5.11 15.95 2.25
CA PRO A 168 6.01 17.04 1.89
C PRO A 168 5.66 17.62 0.51
N GLU A 169 6.27 18.77 0.24
CA GLU A 169 6.17 19.52 -1.02
C GLU A 169 6.57 18.69 -2.26
N SER A 170 7.36 17.63 -2.09
CA SER A 170 7.56 16.63 -3.13
C SER A 170 7.97 15.29 -2.55
N ILE A 171 7.42 14.23 -3.12
CA ILE A 171 7.71 12.85 -2.76
C ILE A 171 7.45 11.96 -3.97
N ASP A 172 8.37 11.03 -4.19
CA ASP A 172 8.21 9.94 -5.14
C ASP A 172 7.94 8.66 -4.32
N LEU A 173 6.83 7.99 -4.60
CA LEU A 173 6.40 6.76 -3.94
C LEU A 173 6.09 5.69 -4.99
N VAL A 174 6.72 4.53 -4.86
CA VAL A 174 6.37 3.34 -5.63
C VAL A 174 6.03 2.24 -4.63
N ALA A 175 4.83 1.69 -4.74
CA ALA A 175 4.39 0.58 -3.92
C ALA A 175 3.78 -0.52 -4.77
N SER A 176 4.01 -1.78 -4.39
CA SER A 176 3.34 -2.93 -4.98
C SER A 176 2.81 -3.81 -3.87
N LEU A 177 1.53 -4.17 -3.95
CA LEU A 177 0.90 -5.17 -3.09
C LEU A 177 0.35 -6.28 -3.99
N GLY A 178 0.49 -7.53 -3.56
CA GLY A 178 0.11 -8.71 -4.34
C GLY A 178 0.93 -9.92 -3.89
N THR A 179 1.57 -10.63 -4.82
CA THR A 179 2.44 -11.77 -4.47
C THR A 179 3.70 -11.39 -3.69
N SER A 180 4.07 -10.12 -3.75
CA SER A 180 5.13 -9.48 -2.96
C SER A 180 4.62 -8.14 -2.44
N ILE A 181 5.17 -7.68 -1.33
CA ILE A 181 4.95 -6.32 -0.83
C ILE A 181 6.25 -5.56 -1.09
N SER A 182 6.18 -4.45 -1.81
CA SER A 182 7.34 -3.57 -1.97
C SER A 182 6.92 -2.12 -1.79
N ILE A 183 7.72 -1.34 -1.07
CA ILE A 183 7.55 0.10 -0.93
C ILE A 183 8.91 0.74 -1.10
N ASP A 184 9.02 1.66 -2.05
CA ASP A 184 10.17 2.52 -2.25
C ASP A 184 9.69 3.96 -2.21
N MET A 185 10.32 4.76 -1.38
CA MET A 185 9.94 6.16 -1.20
C MET A 185 11.18 7.02 -1.07
N ILE A 186 11.15 8.18 -1.71
CA ILE A 186 12.21 9.16 -1.61
C ILE A 186 11.67 10.59 -1.63
N VAL A 187 12.20 11.40 -0.72
CA VAL A 187 11.97 12.84 -0.67
C VAL A 187 13.23 13.56 -1.17
N PRO A 188 13.11 14.49 -2.14
CA PRO A 188 14.25 15.27 -2.63
C PRO A 188 14.90 16.11 -1.54
N GLU A 189 16.24 16.23 -1.55
CA GLU A 189 17.04 16.92 -0.51
C GLU A 189 16.53 18.30 -0.11
N LYS A 190 16.07 19.10 -1.08
CA LYS A 190 15.55 20.46 -0.85
C LYS A 190 14.27 20.53 0.00
N TYR A 191 13.56 19.42 0.17
CA TYR A 191 12.31 19.32 0.92
C TYR A 191 12.45 18.49 2.19
N ARG A 192 13.65 17.96 2.47
CA ARG A 192 13.94 17.21 3.70
C ARG A 192 13.98 18.16 4.88
N ARG A 193 13.58 17.66 6.05
CA ARG A 193 13.57 18.39 7.31
C ARG A 193 14.09 17.47 8.41
N ASP A 194 14.46 18.04 9.55
CA ASP A 194 14.83 17.24 10.71
C ASP A 194 13.59 16.49 11.24
N GLY A 195 13.72 15.19 11.44
CA GLY A 195 12.66 14.30 11.94
C GLY A 195 11.89 13.56 10.82
N PRO A 196 10.75 12.94 11.15
CA PRO A 196 9.93 12.25 10.17
C PRO A 196 9.44 13.16 9.05
N THR A 197 9.51 12.67 7.82
CA THR A 197 9.18 13.45 6.63
C THR A 197 7.73 13.29 6.22
N VAL A 198 7.17 12.10 6.50
CA VAL A 198 5.75 11.74 6.31
C VAL A 198 5.26 11.12 7.62
N ASP A 199 4.11 11.58 8.12
CA ASP A 199 3.57 11.12 9.40
C ASP A 199 3.16 9.64 9.33
N SER A 200 2.40 9.27 8.31
CA SER A 200 2.04 7.87 8.09
C SER A 200 1.70 7.52 6.66
N ILE A 201 1.93 6.27 6.27
CA ILE A 201 1.49 5.67 5.01
C ILE A 201 0.68 4.42 5.31
N MET A 202 -0.55 4.35 4.83
CA MET A 202 -1.35 3.14 4.75
C MET A 202 -1.47 2.72 3.28
N LEU A 203 -1.19 1.45 3.03
CA LEU A 203 -1.48 0.79 1.77
C LEU A 203 -2.28 -0.47 2.08
N GLN A 204 -3.43 -0.61 1.46
CA GLN A 204 -4.27 -1.77 1.65
C GLN A 204 -4.73 -2.31 0.30
N GLN A 205 -4.69 -3.62 0.18
CA GLN A 205 -5.32 -4.36 -0.89
C GLN A 205 -6.28 -5.39 -0.30
N MET A 206 -7.50 -5.44 -0.83
CA MET A 206 -8.46 -6.48 -0.51
C MET A 206 -8.74 -7.31 -1.76
N GLN A 207 -8.83 -8.62 -1.58
CA GLN A 207 -9.25 -9.57 -2.61
C GLN A 207 -10.53 -10.29 -2.17
N TRP A 208 -11.52 -10.33 -3.04
CA TRP A 208 -12.77 -11.05 -2.82
C TRP A 208 -12.64 -12.48 -3.34
N MET A 209 -12.64 -13.44 -2.43
CA MET A 209 -12.55 -14.86 -2.76
C MET A 209 -13.42 -15.67 -1.80
N GLU A 210 -14.10 -16.70 -2.33
CA GLU A 210 -14.92 -17.62 -1.54
C GLU A 210 -16.02 -16.93 -0.69
N GLY A 211 -16.52 -15.78 -1.14
CA GLY A 211 -17.58 -15.03 -0.45
C GLY A 211 -17.11 -14.16 0.71
N ALA A 212 -15.80 -13.93 0.85
CA ALA A 212 -15.21 -13.06 1.86
C ALA A 212 -14.12 -12.15 1.27
N TRP A 213 -13.86 -11.03 1.95
CA TRP A 213 -12.72 -10.14 1.65
C TRP A 213 -11.49 -10.56 2.44
N TRP A 214 -10.36 -10.68 1.75
CA TRP A 214 -9.06 -11.01 2.32
C TRP A 214 -8.10 -9.83 2.18
N PRO A 215 -7.61 -9.24 3.28
CA PRO A 215 -6.75 -8.08 3.24
C PRO A 215 -5.26 -8.43 3.17
N ALA A 216 -4.51 -7.54 2.53
CA ALA A 216 -3.09 -7.31 2.71
C ALA A 216 -2.91 -5.82 3.01
N THR A 217 -2.44 -5.49 4.22
CA THR A 217 -2.32 -4.14 4.74
C THR A 217 -0.88 -3.88 5.16
N VAL A 218 -0.35 -2.73 4.75
CA VAL A 218 0.89 -2.17 5.27
C VAL A 218 0.59 -0.81 5.88
N PHE A 219 1.09 -0.58 7.08
CA PHE A 219 0.98 0.70 7.76
C PHE A 219 2.34 1.11 8.30
N LEU A 220 2.75 2.34 8.00
CA LEU A 220 4.02 2.93 8.40
C LEU A 220 3.73 4.21 9.18
N THR A 221 4.47 4.48 10.25
CA THR A 221 4.47 5.78 10.93
C THR A 221 5.88 6.29 11.12
N ASP A 222 6.01 7.60 11.28
CA ASP A 222 7.28 8.28 11.48
C ASP A 222 8.25 8.00 10.31
N VAL A 223 7.75 8.13 9.09
CA VAL A 223 8.47 7.69 7.89
C VAL A 223 9.57 8.69 7.53
N PRO A 224 10.84 8.25 7.40
CA PRO A 224 11.97 9.14 7.13
C PRO A 224 12.07 9.52 5.65
N ASP A 225 13.10 10.30 5.29
CA ASP A 225 13.31 10.85 3.94
C ASP A 225 13.39 9.82 2.80
N SER A 226 13.84 8.60 3.11
CA SER A 226 13.78 7.50 2.17
C SER A 226 13.60 6.17 2.87
N ILE A 227 12.81 5.30 2.26
CA ILE A 227 12.63 3.92 2.70
C ILE A 227 12.67 2.97 1.50
N ASN A 228 13.16 1.77 1.74
CA ASN A 228 13.01 0.64 0.85
C ASN A 228 12.60 -0.58 1.67
N LEU A 229 11.41 -1.10 1.40
CA LEU A 229 10.86 -2.30 1.99
C LEU A 229 10.55 -3.26 0.87
N THR A 230 11.00 -4.50 1.00
CA THR A 230 10.62 -5.58 0.11
C THR A 230 10.27 -6.82 0.90
N THR A 231 9.22 -7.50 0.47
CA THR A 231 8.88 -8.86 0.89
C THR A 231 8.82 -9.74 -0.35
N GLN A 232 9.53 -10.85 -0.34
CA GLN A 232 9.53 -11.79 -1.46
C GLN A 232 9.29 -13.19 -0.93
N ALA A 233 8.43 -13.95 -1.58
CA ALA A 233 8.25 -15.36 -1.23
C ALA A 233 9.59 -16.10 -1.30
N ASP A 234 9.90 -16.89 -0.27
CA ASP A 234 11.02 -17.82 -0.34
C ASP A 234 10.63 -19.05 -1.16
N MET A 235 11.46 -19.39 -2.14
CA MET A 235 11.23 -20.48 -3.08
C MET A 235 12.18 -21.66 -2.85
N ASP A 236 13.08 -21.57 -1.87
CA ASP A 236 13.96 -22.68 -1.48
C ASP A 236 13.19 -23.69 -0.63
N TYR A 237 12.62 -24.69 -1.30
CA TYR A 237 11.87 -25.78 -0.68
C TYR A 237 12.69 -27.07 -0.61
N ASP A 238 12.68 -27.72 0.56
CA ASP A 238 13.19 -29.08 0.76
C ASP A 238 12.20 -29.89 1.60
N ILE A 239 11.54 -30.85 0.93
CA ILE A 239 10.56 -31.75 1.54
C ILE A 239 11.17 -32.72 2.57
N THR A 240 12.49 -32.84 2.65
CA THR A 240 13.19 -33.69 3.62
C THR A 240 13.50 -32.96 4.94
N LYS A 241 13.15 -31.68 5.01
CA LYS A 241 13.44 -30.77 6.12
C LYS A 241 12.14 -30.25 6.73
N THR A 242 12.26 -29.61 7.88
CA THR A 242 11.11 -28.93 8.49
C THR A 242 10.54 -27.92 7.50
N ILE A 243 9.25 -28.00 7.24
CA ILE A 243 8.57 -27.04 6.35
C ILE A 243 7.96 -25.87 7.13
N ALA A 244 8.19 -25.82 8.45
CA ALA A 244 7.59 -24.85 9.36
C ALA A 244 7.83 -23.39 8.96
N PHE A 245 8.98 -23.06 8.37
CA PHE A 245 9.30 -21.72 7.87
C PHE A 245 9.55 -21.67 6.35
N GLN A 246 9.42 -22.80 5.65
CA GLN A 246 9.60 -22.82 4.20
C GLN A 246 8.44 -22.08 3.52
N GLY A 247 8.78 -21.18 2.59
CA GLY A 247 7.80 -20.28 1.97
C GLY A 247 7.44 -19.05 2.80
N THR A 248 8.04 -18.88 3.99
CA THR A 248 7.96 -17.60 4.71
C THR A 248 8.62 -16.51 3.85
N PRO A 249 7.96 -15.38 3.60
CA PRO A 249 8.55 -14.30 2.83
C PRO A 249 9.79 -13.75 3.51
N VAL A 250 10.81 -13.47 2.70
CA VAL A 250 11.97 -12.69 3.08
C VAL A 250 11.56 -11.23 3.15
N LEU A 251 11.71 -10.61 4.31
CA LEU A 251 11.61 -9.17 4.48
C LEU A 251 13.02 -8.56 4.46
N ASP A 252 13.25 -7.59 3.60
CA ASP A 252 14.43 -6.70 3.63
C ASP A 252 13.95 -5.26 3.70
N PHE A 253 14.35 -4.56 4.76
CA PHE A 253 14.00 -3.19 5.05
C PHE A 253 15.27 -2.35 5.21
N SER A 254 15.25 -1.17 4.61
CA SER A 254 16.23 -0.13 4.85
C SER A 254 15.59 1.26 4.84
N ALA A 255 16.18 2.19 5.58
CA ALA A 255 15.72 3.56 5.68
C ALA A 255 16.88 4.55 5.87
N SER A 256 16.63 5.83 5.61
CA SER A 256 17.62 6.90 5.84
C SER A 256 17.82 7.24 7.30
N ASP A 257 16.86 6.92 8.16
CA ASP A 257 16.93 7.13 9.61
C ASP A 257 16.19 6.02 10.37
N SER A 258 16.45 5.95 11.67
CA SER A 258 15.81 5.06 12.62
C SER A 258 14.58 5.69 13.27
N GLY A 259 13.74 4.86 13.90
CA GLY A 259 12.58 5.29 14.70
C GLY A 259 11.22 4.99 14.04
N MET A 260 11.20 4.66 12.75
CA MET A 260 9.98 4.31 12.02
C MET A 260 9.26 3.10 12.66
N SER A 261 7.93 3.10 12.65
CA SER A 261 7.16 1.90 13.00
C SER A 261 6.51 1.28 11.75
N LEU A 262 6.40 -0.05 11.75
CA LEU A 262 5.90 -0.87 10.65
C LEU A 262 4.86 -1.86 11.17
N TYR A 263 3.74 -1.93 10.47
CA TYR A 263 2.76 -3.00 10.60
C TYR A 263 2.48 -3.60 9.23
N ILE A 264 2.57 -4.92 9.12
CA ILE A 264 2.19 -5.70 7.94
C ILE A 264 1.21 -6.77 8.40
N GLU A 265 0.04 -6.81 7.79
CA GLU A 265 -0.88 -7.93 7.88
C GLU A 265 -1.13 -8.44 6.47
N ALA A 266 -0.75 -9.69 6.20
CA ALA A 266 -0.98 -10.31 4.91
C ALA A 266 -1.67 -11.66 5.11
N ASN A 267 -2.92 -11.74 4.65
CA ASN A 267 -3.58 -13.04 4.56
C ASN A 267 -2.95 -13.84 3.41
N GLY A 268 -2.62 -15.11 3.66
CA GLY A 268 -1.95 -15.93 2.67
C GLY A 268 -2.71 -16.00 1.36
N ARG A 269 -4.05 -16.05 1.42
CA ARG A 269 -4.90 -16.03 0.22
C ARG A 269 -4.80 -14.73 -0.58
N ALA A 270 -4.61 -13.59 0.07
CA ALA A 270 -4.49 -12.29 -0.58
C ALA A 270 -3.15 -12.11 -1.31
N ILE A 271 -2.11 -12.84 -0.88
CA ILE A 271 -0.73 -12.69 -1.39
C ILE A 271 -0.14 -13.98 -1.99
N ASN A 272 -0.97 -14.97 -2.29
CA ASN A 272 -0.57 -16.29 -2.81
C ASN A 272 0.42 -17.05 -1.92
N ASN A 273 0.30 -16.92 -0.60
CA ASN A 273 1.12 -17.60 0.39
C ASN A 273 0.31 -18.70 1.11
N ARG A 274 1.01 -19.72 1.61
CA ARG A 274 0.42 -20.86 2.31
C ARG A 274 -0.09 -20.54 3.72
N GLY A 275 0.44 -19.48 4.34
CA GLY A 275 0.08 -19.06 5.69
C GLY A 275 -0.18 -17.56 5.76
N ASP A 276 -0.79 -17.14 6.86
CA ASP A 276 -1.04 -15.74 7.17
C ASP A 276 0.12 -15.18 7.99
N ILE A 277 0.44 -13.90 7.80
CA ILE A 277 1.55 -13.24 8.48
C ILE A 277 1.07 -11.93 9.08
N ILE A 278 1.42 -11.72 10.34
CA ILE A 278 1.40 -10.41 10.98
C ILE A 278 2.82 -10.08 11.43
N LEU A 279 3.28 -8.90 11.07
CA LEU A 279 4.50 -8.31 11.56
C LEU A 279 4.18 -6.93 12.13
N LEU A 280 4.63 -6.68 13.34
CA LEU A 280 4.66 -5.35 13.95
C LEU A 280 6.08 -5.09 14.40
N ALA A 281 6.61 -3.91 14.06
CA ALA A 281 7.89 -3.44 14.55
C ALA A 281 7.77 -1.96 14.95
N GLU A 282 8.22 -1.62 16.14
CA GLU A 282 8.32 -0.25 16.65
C GLU A 282 9.79 0.11 16.80
N GLY A 283 10.13 1.37 16.49
CA GLY A 283 11.51 1.85 16.60
C GLY A 283 12.47 1.06 15.71
N LEU A 284 12.12 0.95 14.41
CA LEU A 284 12.97 0.28 13.44
C LEU A 284 14.33 0.95 13.33
N THR A 285 15.37 0.15 13.18
CA THR A 285 16.71 0.63 12.84
C THR A 285 16.79 0.94 11.35
N ASP A 286 17.87 1.60 10.91
CA ASP A 286 18.15 1.89 9.50
C ASP A 286 18.14 0.66 8.56
N ARG A 287 18.30 -0.54 9.11
CA ARG A 287 18.17 -1.80 8.38
C ARG A 287 17.53 -2.91 9.21
N MET A 288 16.67 -3.72 8.61
CA MET A 288 16.13 -4.93 9.21
C MET A 288 15.91 -6.02 8.15
N VAL A 289 16.22 -7.26 8.49
CA VAL A 289 16.02 -8.41 7.62
C VAL A 289 15.37 -9.54 8.42
N ILE A 290 14.29 -10.10 7.88
CA ILE A 290 13.70 -11.37 8.35
C ILE A 290 13.78 -12.34 7.19
N LYS A 291 14.46 -13.47 7.37
CA LYS A 291 14.57 -14.47 6.31
C LYS A 291 14.76 -15.88 6.85
N PRO A 292 14.34 -16.91 6.10
CA PRO A 292 14.72 -18.28 6.40
C PRO A 292 16.25 -18.46 6.37
N THR A 293 16.76 -19.34 7.21
CA THR A 293 18.16 -19.76 7.24
C THR A 293 18.37 -21.02 6.39
N SER A 294 19.62 -21.33 6.04
CA SER A 294 19.96 -22.51 5.24
C SER A 294 19.63 -23.85 5.91
N ASP A 295 19.39 -23.83 7.21
CA ASP A 295 18.96 -24.96 8.04
C ASP A 295 17.46 -24.86 8.42
N TYR A 296 16.68 -24.06 7.68
CA TYR A 296 15.22 -23.98 7.75
C TYR A 296 14.68 -23.41 9.08
N GLY A 297 15.49 -22.61 9.78
CA GLY A 297 15.03 -21.69 10.82
C GLY A 297 14.61 -20.34 10.24
N LEU A 298 14.17 -19.42 11.10
CA LEU A 298 13.82 -18.04 10.76
C LEU A 298 14.78 -17.08 11.47
N ALA A 299 15.60 -16.36 10.70
CA ALA A 299 16.52 -15.37 11.22
C ALA A 299 15.90 -13.97 11.18
N ILE A 300 15.98 -13.27 12.31
CA ILE A 300 15.66 -11.86 12.46
C ILE A 300 16.97 -11.13 12.73
N ARG A 301 17.30 -10.12 11.94
CA ARG A 301 18.53 -9.33 12.05
C ARG A 301 18.21 -7.85 11.88
N SER A 302 18.75 -7.00 12.73
CA SER A 302 18.60 -5.54 12.61
C SER A 302 19.93 -4.81 12.80
N GLY A 303 19.97 -3.55 12.37
CA GLY A 303 21.11 -2.65 12.53
C GLY A 303 21.27 -2.15 13.98
N GLY A 304 22.28 -1.31 14.18
CA GLY A 304 22.47 -0.51 15.41
C GLY A 304 22.31 -1.28 16.74
N GLU A 305 21.51 -0.68 17.63
CA GLU A 305 21.19 -1.19 18.98
C GLU A 305 20.06 -2.23 19.00
N GLY A 306 19.46 -2.54 17.85
CA GLY A 306 18.32 -3.44 17.76
C GLY A 306 16.99 -2.71 17.55
N VAL A 307 15.99 -3.45 17.10
CA VAL A 307 14.60 -2.98 17.03
C VAL A 307 14.01 -2.90 18.43
N GLU A 308 13.33 -1.79 18.75
CA GLU A 308 12.78 -1.56 20.10
C GLU A 308 11.75 -2.61 20.48
N ARG A 309 10.78 -2.88 19.59
CA ARG A 309 9.81 -3.97 19.74
C ARG A 309 9.54 -4.63 18.41
N ILE A 310 9.44 -5.95 18.41
CA ILE A 310 9.04 -6.73 17.25
C ILE A 310 8.05 -7.79 17.69
N TYR A 311 6.94 -7.91 16.97
CA TYR A 311 6.02 -9.03 17.08
C TYR A 311 5.83 -9.64 15.70
N LEU A 312 6.04 -10.94 15.62
CA LEU A 312 5.79 -11.74 14.44
C LEU A 312 4.79 -12.82 14.80
N ARG A 313 3.75 -12.97 13.98
CA ARG A 313 2.86 -14.12 14.00
C ARG A 313 2.77 -14.72 12.61
N ALA A 314 2.95 -16.02 12.53
CA ALA A 314 2.63 -16.80 11.35
C ALA A 314 1.58 -17.85 11.72
N SER A 315 0.53 -17.98 10.92
CA SER A 315 -0.58 -18.90 11.21
C SER A 315 -1.02 -19.70 9.99
N ASN A 316 -1.74 -20.79 10.23
CA ASN A 316 -2.21 -21.71 9.19
C ASN A 316 -1.08 -22.27 8.32
N MET A 317 0.09 -22.52 8.91
CA MET A 317 1.26 -23.00 8.18
C MET A 317 1.19 -24.52 8.04
N PRO A 318 1.16 -25.06 6.80
CA PRO A 318 1.20 -26.49 6.60
C PRO A 318 2.56 -27.02 7.07
N THR A 319 2.54 -28.05 7.91
CA THR A 319 3.71 -28.88 8.23
C THR A 319 3.60 -30.23 7.51
N THR A 320 4.04 -31.32 8.10
CA THR A 320 3.89 -32.64 7.49
C THR A 320 2.46 -33.16 7.65
N PRO A 321 1.73 -33.55 6.58
CA PRO A 321 0.39 -34.12 6.74
C PRO A 321 0.36 -35.31 7.72
N PRO A 322 -0.62 -35.39 8.63
CA PRO A 322 -1.81 -34.54 8.77
C PRO A 322 -1.63 -33.27 9.65
N VAL A 323 -0.42 -32.97 10.10
CA VAL A 323 -0.14 -31.91 11.08
C VAL A 323 -0.10 -30.53 10.40
N VAL A 324 -0.75 -29.56 11.04
CA VAL A 324 -0.72 -28.14 10.67
C VAL A 324 -0.27 -27.33 11.88
N ILE A 325 0.67 -26.40 11.65
CA ILE A 325 0.96 -25.34 12.63
C ILE A 325 -0.17 -24.34 12.54
N GLU A 326 -0.98 -24.29 13.59
CA GLU A 326 -2.05 -23.31 13.68
C GLU A 326 -1.46 -21.90 13.84
N GLU A 327 -0.41 -21.78 14.66
CA GLU A 327 0.16 -20.49 15.03
C GLU A 327 1.58 -20.63 15.55
N VAL A 328 2.47 -19.74 15.11
CA VAL A 328 3.78 -19.44 15.71
C VAL A 328 3.81 -17.95 15.99
N GLU A 329 4.14 -17.59 17.22
CA GLU A 329 4.31 -16.20 17.65
C GLU A 329 5.72 -16.00 18.19
N ALA A 330 6.31 -14.84 17.88
CA ALA A 330 7.55 -14.38 18.46
C ALA A 330 7.43 -12.91 18.85
N LEU A 331 7.80 -12.57 20.08
CA LEU A 331 7.85 -11.22 20.60
C LEU A 331 9.28 -10.92 21.05
N GLY A 332 9.88 -9.88 20.48
CA GLY A 332 11.20 -9.38 20.83
C GLY A 332 11.14 -7.94 21.33
N GLU A 333 12.07 -7.59 22.23
CA GLU A 333 12.30 -6.22 22.68
C GLU A 333 13.79 -5.92 22.66
N ASN A 334 14.19 -4.76 22.13
CA ASN A 334 15.58 -4.34 21.92
C ASN A 334 16.42 -5.43 21.23
N LEU A 335 15.84 -6.04 20.19
CA LEU A 335 16.36 -7.25 19.56
C LEU A 335 17.25 -6.87 18.38
N ARG A 336 18.52 -7.28 18.43
CA ARG A 336 19.48 -7.11 17.32
C ARG A 336 19.56 -8.33 16.43
N SER A 337 19.53 -9.53 17.02
CA SER A 337 19.41 -10.78 16.29
C SER A 337 18.70 -11.86 17.09
N ALA A 338 18.01 -12.75 16.39
CA ALA A 338 17.58 -14.06 16.89
C ALA A 338 17.38 -15.02 15.73
N THR A 339 17.59 -16.31 15.95
CA THR A 339 17.21 -17.37 15.02
C THR A 339 16.22 -18.29 15.72
N ILE A 340 15.10 -18.59 15.06
CA ILE A 340 14.04 -19.46 15.57
C ILE A 340 14.01 -20.74 14.75
N HIS A 341 14.13 -21.89 15.38
CA HIS A 341 13.98 -23.19 14.73
C HIS A 341 12.77 -23.94 15.28
N VAL A 342 12.10 -24.70 14.41
CA VAL A 342 11.06 -25.65 14.80
C VAL A 342 11.53 -27.05 14.46
N VAL A 343 11.82 -27.83 15.50
CA VAL A 343 12.39 -29.18 15.39
C VAL A 343 11.32 -30.21 15.74
N GLU A 344 11.09 -31.17 14.83
CA GLU A 344 10.25 -32.34 15.07
C GLU A 344 11.06 -33.42 15.82
N ILE A 345 10.56 -33.90 16.96
CA ILE A 345 11.29 -34.87 17.79
C ILE A 345 10.68 -36.28 17.70
N ALA A 346 9.36 -36.40 17.83
CA ALA A 346 8.64 -37.68 17.65
C ALA A 346 7.13 -37.46 17.52
N GLY A 347 6.50 -38.02 16.48
CA GLY A 347 5.05 -37.90 16.28
C GLY A 347 4.60 -36.43 16.12
N PRO A 348 3.46 -35.99 16.68
CA PRO A 348 2.97 -34.62 16.52
C PRO A 348 3.68 -33.59 17.42
N TYR A 349 4.80 -33.93 18.07
CA TYR A 349 5.48 -33.07 19.03
C TYR A 349 6.66 -32.30 18.39
N SER A 350 6.52 -30.97 18.33
CA SER A 350 7.56 -30.04 17.89
C SER A 350 8.11 -29.22 19.05
N ILE A 351 9.41 -28.91 19.03
CA ILE A 351 10.07 -28.00 19.98
C ILE A 351 10.53 -26.75 19.22
N ILE A 352 10.40 -25.60 19.87
CA ILE A 352 10.96 -24.33 19.39
C ILE A 352 12.33 -24.14 20.02
N GLU A 353 13.36 -23.99 19.20
CA GLU A 353 14.72 -23.66 19.62
C GLU A 353 15.04 -22.21 19.25
N LEU A 354 15.68 -21.50 20.16
CA LEU A 354 16.08 -20.09 19.99
C LEU A 354 17.60 -19.99 20.06
N GLU A 355 18.21 -19.50 18.99
CA GLU A 355 19.65 -19.35 18.84
C GLU A 355 20.05 -17.90 18.51
N ASP A 356 21.34 -17.59 18.65
CA ASP A 356 21.94 -16.30 18.27
C ASP A 356 21.18 -15.05 18.78
N VAL A 357 20.60 -15.15 19.98
CA VAL A 357 19.88 -14.03 20.59
C VAL A 357 20.89 -12.97 21.03
N GLN A 358 20.92 -11.85 20.32
CA GLN A 358 21.72 -10.68 20.67
C GLN A 358 20.82 -9.46 20.83
N GLY A 359 21.08 -8.70 21.89
CA GLY A 359 20.22 -7.58 22.27
C GLY A 359 18.94 -8.06 22.97
N GLY A 360 18.62 -7.39 24.08
CA GLY A 360 17.32 -7.48 24.73
C GLY A 360 16.81 -8.88 25.06
N ARG A 361 15.54 -9.15 24.72
CA ARG A 361 14.85 -10.43 25.02
C ARG A 361 13.95 -10.85 23.86
N ILE A 362 13.72 -12.15 23.74
CA ILE A 362 12.74 -12.75 22.82
C ILE A 362 11.96 -13.85 23.52
N ILE A 363 10.68 -13.97 23.21
CA ILE A 363 9.78 -15.02 23.65
C ILE A 363 9.12 -15.59 22.39
N ALA A 364 9.05 -16.91 22.29
CA ALA A 364 8.37 -17.59 21.19
C ALA A 364 7.41 -18.65 21.72
N SER A 365 6.29 -18.82 21.03
CA SER A 365 5.30 -19.87 21.30
C SER A 365 4.74 -20.44 20.00
N ALA A 366 4.31 -21.70 20.03
CA ALA A 366 3.68 -22.33 18.88
C ALA A 366 2.55 -23.25 19.32
N ARG A 367 1.54 -23.35 18.46
CA ARG A 367 0.39 -24.24 18.58
C ARG A 367 0.24 -25.06 17.31
N ALA A 368 0.09 -26.37 17.45
CA ALA A 368 -0.07 -27.30 16.34
C ALA A 368 -1.24 -28.25 16.60
N THR A 369 -1.89 -28.70 15.52
CA THR A 369 -2.96 -29.70 15.54
C THR A 369 -2.70 -30.79 14.50
N ALA A 370 -3.27 -31.98 14.73
CA ALA A 370 -3.05 -33.20 13.95
C ALA A 370 -4.36 -33.92 13.64
#